data_AF-A0A6H1KRH4-F1
#
_entry.id   AF-A0A6H1KRH4-F1
#
_cell.length_a   1.000
_cell.length_b   1.000
_cell.length_c   1.000
_cell.angle_alpha   90.00
_cell.angle_beta   90.00
_cell.angle_gamma   90.00
#
_symmetry.space_group_name_H-M   'P 1'
#
loop_
_entity.id
_entity.type
_entity.pdbx_description
1 polymer ?
#
loop_
_entity_poly.entity_id
_entity_poly.type
_entity_poly.pdbx_seq_one_letter_code
_entity_poly.pdbx_strand_id
1 'polypeptide(L)'
;MEKQAVETARRWLADQGVSQVRDGWVSDEKRDVLLTANQVAHSWAGDVFAEDLDAADQLRLAFGLLDLLDDYWVTCEIRFANEDAEGPLPADVLWDGYRQRLEADRDVEAVTYSLWVDWFEDHTTSATAFAEVLGNDIDRVVAERSEVLLRRARRVLECSGPVRWTLKEPTYRTAVRLPALHPALFQAFRASFHDVYGDLEPAAALGLLDKLDLPAGTQHLAELRHVLAAGHKNHYRSPGAWDDAVRSCS
;
A
#
# COMPACT_ATOMS: atom_id res chain seq x y z
N MET A 1 4.42 9.42 -19.19
CA MET A 1 4.96 8.07 -18.96
C MET A 1 3.82 7.09 -18.63
N GLU A 2 2.98 7.39 -17.64
CA GLU A 2 1.79 6.60 -17.28
C GLU A 2 0.87 6.24 -18.47
N LYS A 3 0.50 7.24 -19.30
CA LYS A 3 -0.29 6.99 -20.53
C LYS A 3 0.38 6.04 -21.52
N GLN A 4 1.71 5.99 -21.57
CA GLN A 4 2.42 5.10 -22.50
C GLN A 4 2.42 3.66 -21.98
N ALA A 5 2.56 3.44 -20.68
CA ALA A 5 2.50 2.11 -20.08
C ALA A 5 1.09 1.49 -20.23
N VAL A 6 0.04 2.28 -19.98
CA VAL A 6 -1.36 1.87 -20.18
C VAL A 6 -1.62 1.48 -21.64
N GLU A 7 -1.16 2.28 -22.61
CA GLU A 7 -1.35 1.96 -24.02
C GLU A 7 -0.51 0.78 -24.49
N THR A 8 0.64 0.50 -23.86
CA THR A 8 1.39 -0.73 -24.08
C THR A 8 0.62 -1.94 -23.54
N ALA A 9 0.10 -1.88 -22.31
CA ALA A 9 -0.70 -2.96 -21.74
C ALA A 9 -2.00 -3.22 -22.53
N ARG A 10 -2.65 -2.15 -23.01
CA ARG A 10 -3.83 -2.25 -23.88
C ARG A 10 -3.52 -2.95 -25.20
N ARG A 11 -2.39 -2.61 -25.83
CA ARG A 11 -1.95 -3.27 -27.07
C ARG A 11 -1.58 -4.73 -26.82
N TRP A 12 -0.86 -4.99 -25.75
CA TRP A 12 -0.51 -6.35 -25.35
C TRP A 12 -1.76 -7.21 -25.12
N LEU A 13 -2.76 -6.73 -24.36
CA LEU A 13 -4.05 -7.44 -24.22
C LEU A 13 -4.72 -7.69 -25.57
N ALA A 14 -4.71 -6.71 -26.48
CA ALA A 14 -5.29 -6.87 -27.81
C ALA A 14 -4.57 -7.94 -28.64
N ASP A 15 -3.24 -8.04 -28.52
CA ASP A 15 -2.43 -9.09 -29.15
C ASP A 15 -2.75 -10.48 -28.55
N GLN A 16 -3.17 -10.54 -27.28
CA GLN A 16 -3.74 -11.73 -26.63
C GLN A 16 -5.23 -11.98 -26.98
N GLY A 17 -5.81 -11.21 -27.91
CA GLY A 17 -7.20 -11.35 -28.33
C GLY A 17 -8.20 -10.76 -27.32
N VAL A 18 -7.77 -9.89 -26.41
CA VAL A 18 -8.62 -9.22 -25.41
C VAL A 18 -8.72 -7.72 -25.69
N SER A 19 -9.93 -7.22 -25.87
CA SER A 19 -10.15 -5.81 -26.21
C SER A 19 -11.13 -5.14 -25.27
N GLN A 20 -10.86 -3.87 -24.94
CA GLN A 20 -11.79 -3.04 -24.17
C GLN A 20 -12.95 -2.59 -25.07
N VAL A 21 -14.18 -2.79 -24.59
CA VAL A 21 -15.42 -2.27 -25.18
C VAL A 21 -16.07 -1.30 -24.20
N ARG A 22 -17.17 -0.64 -24.63
CA ARG A 22 -17.83 0.41 -23.83
C ARG A 22 -18.14 -0.01 -22.39
N ASP A 23 -18.61 -1.23 -22.21
CA ASP A 23 -19.16 -1.71 -20.94
C ASP A 23 -18.26 -2.74 -20.24
N GLY A 24 -17.03 -2.97 -20.72
CA GLY A 24 -16.12 -3.96 -20.14
C GLY A 24 -15.08 -4.47 -21.14
N TRP A 25 -14.80 -5.76 -21.10
CA TRP A 25 -13.80 -6.41 -21.94
C TRP A 25 -14.40 -7.60 -22.69
N VAL A 26 -13.87 -7.92 -23.87
CA VAL A 26 -14.25 -9.12 -24.63
C VAL A 26 -13.00 -9.87 -25.02
N SER A 27 -13.08 -11.21 -25.08
CA SER A 27 -12.03 -12.06 -25.65
C SER A 27 -12.48 -12.67 -26.97
N ASP A 28 -11.53 -12.94 -27.86
CA ASP A 28 -11.79 -13.58 -29.15
C ASP A 28 -12.40 -14.99 -29.01
N GLU A 29 -12.07 -15.70 -27.93
CA GLU A 29 -12.63 -17.01 -27.62
C GLU A 29 -14.10 -16.95 -27.19
N LYS A 30 -14.54 -15.84 -26.59
CA LYS A 30 -15.89 -15.67 -26.02
C LYS A 30 -16.43 -14.27 -26.31
N ARG A 31 -16.57 -13.94 -27.59
CA ARG A 31 -17.00 -12.60 -28.05
C ARG A 31 -18.36 -12.13 -27.53
N ASP A 32 -19.24 -13.06 -27.17
CA ASP A 32 -20.58 -12.77 -26.64
C ASP A 32 -20.61 -12.64 -25.10
N VAL A 33 -19.46 -12.82 -24.43
CA VAL A 33 -19.34 -12.72 -22.96
C VAL A 33 -18.56 -11.47 -22.61
N LEU A 34 -19.19 -10.59 -21.85
CA LEU A 34 -18.55 -9.41 -21.29
C LEU A 34 -17.77 -9.79 -20.03
N LEU A 35 -16.47 -9.49 -20.02
CA LEU A 35 -15.55 -9.73 -18.92
C LEU A 35 -15.38 -8.46 -18.07
N THR A 36 -15.24 -8.64 -16.76
CA THR A 36 -14.85 -7.57 -15.83
C THR A 36 -13.33 -7.37 -15.84
N ALA A 37 -12.86 -6.23 -15.33
CA ALA A 37 -11.41 -5.99 -15.16
C ALA A 37 -10.75 -7.06 -14.27
N ASN A 38 -11.44 -7.49 -13.21
CA ASN A 38 -11.01 -8.60 -12.36
C ASN A 38 -10.84 -9.92 -13.13
N GLN A 39 -11.82 -10.29 -13.96
CA GLN A 39 -11.72 -11.49 -14.78
C GLN A 39 -10.56 -11.41 -15.77
N VAL A 40 -10.30 -10.22 -16.31
CA VAL A 40 -9.14 -9.99 -17.18
C VAL A 40 -7.83 -10.13 -16.40
N ALA A 41 -7.72 -9.49 -15.24
CA ALA A 41 -6.53 -9.59 -14.40
C ALA A 41 -6.23 -11.04 -14.03
N HIS A 42 -7.23 -11.81 -13.57
CA HIS A 42 -7.07 -13.22 -13.22
C HIS A 42 -6.67 -14.14 -14.38
N SER A 43 -7.06 -13.79 -15.60
CA SER A 43 -6.83 -14.69 -16.75
C SER A 43 -5.54 -14.37 -17.50
N TRP A 44 -5.03 -13.13 -17.43
CA TRP A 44 -3.90 -12.69 -18.26
C TRP A 44 -2.75 -12.04 -17.48
N ALA A 45 -2.94 -11.54 -16.25
CA ALA A 45 -1.86 -10.78 -15.60
C ALA A 45 -0.59 -11.62 -15.34
N GLY A 46 -0.72 -12.93 -15.08
CA GLY A 46 0.41 -13.84 -14.91
C GLY A 46 1.20 -14.06 -16.21
N ASP A 47 0.53 -14.03 -17.37
CA ASP A 47 1.15 -14.28 -18.68
C ASP A 47 2.21 -13.22 -19.02
N VAL A 48 2.10 -12.01 -18.44
CA VAL A 48 3.10 -10.94 -18.58
C VAL A 48 4.50 -11.42 -18.21
N PHE A 49 4.62 -12.30 -17.20
CA PHE A 49 5.90 -12.82 -16.73
C PHE A 49 6.39 -14.05 -17.50
N ALA A 50 5.58 -14.57 -18.42
CA ALA A 50 5.98 -15.62 -19.38
C ALA A 50 6.39 -15.05 -20.75
N GLU A 51 6.26 -13.74 -20.95
CA GLU A 51 6.68 -13.06 -22.18
C GLU A 51 8.20 -13.09 -22.37
N ASP A 52 8.65 -13.16 -23.62
CA ASP A 52 10.06 -13.03 -24.03
C ASP A 52 10.50 -11.56 -23.98
N LEU A 53 10.49 -11.01 -22.75
CA LEU A 53 10.89 -9.67 -22.38
C LEU A 53 11.88 -9.75 -21.23
N ASP A 54 12.72 -8.72 -21.07
CA ASP A 54 13.50 -8.63 -19.84
C ASP A 54 12.59 -8.32 -18.63
N ALA A 55 13.05 -8.70 -17.43
CA ALA A 55 12.24 -8.57 -16.21
C ALA A 55 11.83 -7.11 -15.89
N ALA A 56 12.60 -6.12 -16.35
CA ALA A 56 12.24 -4.72 -16.16
C ALA A 56 11.09 -4.31 -17.08
N ASP A 57 11.09 -4.78 -18.32
CA ASP A 57 10.01 -4.56 -19.28
C ASP A 57 8.74 -5.35 -18.93
N GLN A 58 8.88 -6.58 -18.42
CA GLN A 58 7.75 -7.34 -17.84
C GLN A 58 7.11 -6.56 -16.68
N LEU A 59 7.91 -6.06 -15.74
CA LEU A 59 7.42 -5.22 -14.64
C LEU A 59 6.70 -3.97 -15.15
N ARG A 60 7.27 -3.25 -16.12
CA ARG A 60 6.65 -2.05 -16.71
C ARG A 60 5.32 -2.39 -17.37
N LEU A 61 5.21 -3.53 -18.03
CA LEU A 61 3.99 -4.03 -18.64
C LEU A 61 2.95 -4.38 -17.57
N ALA A 62 3.31 -5.15 -16.52
CA ALA A 62 2.43 -5.50 -15.41
C ALA A 62 1.90 -4.25 -14.70
N PHE A 63 2.76 -3.26 -14.49
CA PHE A 63 2.38 -1.97 -13.94
C PHE A 63 1.45 -1.16 -14.87
N GLY A 64 1.66 -1.22 -16.18
CA GLY A 64 0.71 -0.66 -17.15
C GLY A 64 -0.63 -1.38 -17.14
N LEU A 65 -0.64 -2.69 -16.89
CA LEU A 65 -1.85 -3.49 -16.75
C LEU A 65 -2.61 -3.15 -15.46
N LEU A 66 -1.90 -2.97 -14.35
CA LEU A 66 -2.47 -2.48 -13.09
C LEU A 66 -3.12 -1.10 -13.30
N ASP A 67 -2.49 -0.22 -14.07
CA ASP A 67 -3.05 1.10 -14.35
C ASP A 67 -4.27 1.09 -15.26
N LEU A 68 -4.37 0.06 -16.10
CA LEU A 68 -5.45 -0.12 -17.07
C LEU A 68 -6.67 -0.81 -16.44
N LEU A 69 -6.44 -1.79 -15.58
CA LEU A 69 -7.48 -2.62 -14.97
C LEU A 69 -7.88 -2.15 -13.57
N ASP A 70 -6.98 -1.46 -12.86
CA ASP A 70 -7.14 -1.02 -11.46
C ASP A 70 -7.57 -2.18 -10.54
N ASP A 71 -6.96 -3.35 -10.74
CA ASP A 71 -7.33 -4.58 -10.03
C ASP A 71 -6.15 -5.14 -9.23
N TYR A 72 -6.43 -5.46 -7.96
CA TYR A 72 -5.46 -6.03 -7.02
C TYR A 72 -4.83 -7.33 -7.53
N TRP A 73 -5.53 -8.15 -8.33
CA TRP A 73 -4.93 -9.40 -8.78
C TRP A 73 -3.65 -9.20 -9.61
N VAL A 74 -3.52 -8.06 -10.31
CA VAL A 74 -2.28 -7.73 -11.02
C VAL A 74 -1.09 -7.59 -10.05
N THR A 75 -1.30 -7.08 -8.83
CA THR A 75 -0.24 -6.99 -7.82
C THR A 75 0.09 -8.35 -7.22
N CYS A 76 -0.87 -9.28 -7.13
CA CYS A 76 -0.60 -10.66 -6.74
C CYS A 76 0.37 -11.33 -7.72
N GLU A 77 0.16 -11.17 -9.02
CA GLU A 77 1.07 -11.74 -10.04
C GLU A 77 2.46 -11.11 -9.98
N ILE A 78 2.57 -9.80 -9.73
CA ILE A 78 3.86 -9.14 -9.44
C ILE A 78 4.52 -9.77 -8.21
N ARG A 79 3.76 -10.04 -7.14
CA ARG A 79 4.27 -10.68 -5.93
C ARG A 79 4.77 -12.10 -6.20
N PHE A 80 3.99 -12.91 -6.91
CA PHE A 80 4.35 -14.29 -7.26
C PHE A 80 5.60 -14.33 -8.13
N ALA A 81 5.68 -13.48 -9.16
CA ALA A 81 6.86 -13.38 -10.01
C ALA A 81 8.11 -12.95 -9.21
N ASN A 82 7.97 -12.10 -8.19
CA ASN A 82 9.08 -11.71 -7.32
C ASN A 82 9.57 -12.84 -6.40
N GLU A 83 8.76 -13.87 -6.15
CA GLU A 83 9.13 -15.02 -5.33
C GLU A 83 9.56 -16.24 -6.15
N ASP A 84 9.52 -16.16 -7.48
CA ASP A 84 9.77 -17.29 -8.36
C ASP A 84 11.26 -17.71 -8.40
N ALA A 85 11.51 -18.90 -8.94
CA ALA A 85 12.82 -19.54 -9.03
C ALA A 85 13.85 -18.76 -9.86
N GLU A 86 13.40 -17.87 -10.76
CA GLU A 86 14.28 -16.99 -11.54
C GLU A 86 14.90 -15.86 -10.71
N GLY A 87 14.44 -15.68 -9.48
CA GLY A 87 14.95 -14.71 -8.52
C GLY A 87 14.06 -13.47 -8.40
N PRO A 88 14.40 -12.56 -7.48
CA PRO A 88 13.59 -11.37 -7.24
C PRO A 88 13.56 -10.46 -8.47
N LEU A 89 12.42 -9.81 -8.68
CA LEU A 89 12.28 -8.82 -9.74
C LEU A 89 13.24 -7.63 -9.51
N PRO A 90 13.61 -6.88 -10.57
CA PRO A 90 14.47 -5.71 -10.45
C PRO A 90 13.92 -4.69 -9.43
N ALA A 91 14.61 -4.56 -8.29
CA ALA A 91 14.10 -3.82 -7.13
C ALA A 91 13.89 -2.33 -7.42
N ASP A 92 14.77 -1.71 -8.20
CA ASP A 92 14.66 -0.31 -8.60
C ASP A 92 13.37 -0.08 -9.41
N VAL A 93 13.10 -0.94 -10.39
CA VAL A 93 11.89 -0.85 -11.23
C VAL A 93 10.63 -1.15 -10.43
N LEU A 94 10.66 -2.16 -9.57
CA LEU A 94 9.54 -2.54 -8.71
C LEU A 94 9.13 -1.37 -7.81
N TRP A 95 10.07 -0.86 -7.01
CA TRP A 95 9.77 0.15 -6.02
C TRP A 95 9.52 1.53 -6.63
N ASP A 96 10.17 1.88 -7.75
CA ASP A 96 9.79 3.06 -8.53
C ASP A 96 8.37 2.98 -9.04
N GLY A 97 7.92 1.79 -9.48
CA GLY A 97 6.54 1.58 -9.90
C GLY A 97 5.53 1.79 -8.78
N TYR A 98 5.81 1.31 -7.56
CA TYR A 98 4.97 1.59 -6.39
C TYR A 98 4.99 3.09 -6.04
N ARG A 99 6.17 3.71 -5.95
CA ARG A 99 6.32 5.14 -5.63
C ARG A 99 5.53 6.02 -6.60
N GLN A 100 5.67 5.80 -7.92
CA GLN A 100 4.96 6.57 -8.94
C GLN A 100 3.44 6.53 -8.78
N ARG A 101 2.89 5.35 -8.44
CA ARG A 101 1.43 5.20 -8.25
C ARG A 101 0.96 5.86 -6.97
N LEU A 102 1.70 5.66 -5.87
CA LEU A 102 1.42 6.35 -4.60
C LEU A 102 1.52 7.88 -4.74
N GLU A 103 2.31 8.37 -5.68
CA GLU A 103 2.47 9.78 -6.03
C GLU A 103 1.38 10.31 -6.99
N ALA A 104 0.63 9.46 -7.68
CA ALA A 104 -0.34 9.86 -8.71
C ALA A 104 -1.64 10.44 -8.13
N ASP A 105 -2.31 11.32 -8.90
CA ASP A 105 -3.55 12.01 -8.50
C ASP A 105 -4.83 11.20 -8.74
N ARG A 106 -4.74 9.87 -8.66
CA ARG A 106 -5.86 8.94 -8.78
C ARG A 106 -5.96 8.06 -7.54
N ASP A 107 -7.05 7.32 -7.41
CA ASP A 107 -7.14 6.27 -6.39
C ASP A 107 -6.05 5.22 -6.59
N VAL A 108 -5.64 4.60 -5.51
CA VAL A 108 -4.54 3.64 -5.43
C VAL A 108 -4.91 2.45 -4.53
N GLU A 109 -6.21 2.18 -4.33
CA GLU A 109 -6.70 1.13 -3.43
C GLU A 109 -5.94 -0.19 -3.63
N ALA A 110 -5.85 -0.70 -4.87
CA ALA A 110 -5.12 -1.92 -5.21
C ALA A 110 -3.64 -1.86 -4.78
N VAL A 111 -2.98 -0.72 -4.96
CA VAL A 111 -1.56 -0.52 -4.58
C VAL A 111 -1.40 -0.48 -3.07
N THR A 112 -2.27 0.25 -2.35
CA THR A 112 -2.20 0.33 -0.88
C THR A 112 -2.60 -0.97 -0.21
N TYR A 113 -3.55 -1.71 -0.79
CA TYR A 113 -3.95 -3.04 -0.33
C TYR A 113 -2.85 -4.07 -0.57
N SER A 114 -2.19 -4.03 -1.73
CA SER A 114 -1.00 -4.84 -1.99
C SER A 114 0.12 -4.55 -1.00
N LEU A 115 0.46 -3.27 -0.77
CA LEU A 115 1.45 -2.89 0.25
C LEU A 115 1.09 -3.46 1.62
N TRP A 116 -0.18 -3.41 1.99
CA TRP A 116 -0.66 -3.95 3.25
C TRP A 116 -0.45 -5.48 3.32
N VAL A 117 -1.11 -6.24 2.45
CA VAL A 117 -1.19 -7.72 2.52
C VAL A 117 0.05 -8.42 1.96
N ASP A 118 0.54 -8.00 0.80
CA ASP A 118 1.58 -8.75 0.08
C ASP A 118 2.99 -8.43 0.60
N TRP A 119 3.20 -7.22 1.12
CA TRP A 119 4.53 -6.69 1.43
C TRP A 119 4.76 -6.37 2.90
N PHE A 120 3.83 -5.68 3.57
CA PHE A 120 4.02 -5.23 4.95
C PHE A 120 3.70 -6.31 5.99
N GLU A 121 2.70 -7.16 5.75
CA GLU A 121 2.40 -8.32 6.61
C GLU A 121 3.51 -9.39 6.54
N ASP A 122 4.21 -9.49 5.41
CA ASP A 122 5.32 -10.43 5.27
C ASP A 122 6.60 -9.91 5.94
N HIS A 123 6.97 -10.56 7.05
CA HIS A 123 8.18 -10.27 7.81
C HIS A 123 9.51 -10.33 7.03
N THR A 124 9.55 -11.02 5.88
CA THR A 124 10.76 -11.12 5.04
C THR A 124 10.92 -9.90 4.13
N THR A 125 9.83 -9.25 3.74
CA THR A 125 9.84 -8.11 2.81
C THR A 125 9.51 -6.76 3.47
N SER A 126 8.78 -6.77 4.58
CA SER A 126 8.21 -5.56 5.22
C SER A 126 9.25 -4.46 5.47
N ALA A 127 10.46 -4.83 5.89
CA ALA A 127 11.55 -3.87 6.11
C ALA A 127 11.98 -3.17 4.81
N THR A 128 12.26 -3.95 3.76
CA THR A 128 12.66 -3.42 2.46
C THR A 128 11.54 -2.61 1.83
N ALA A 129 10.32 -3.16 1.77
CA ALA A 129 9.17 -2.50 1.18
C ALA A 129 8.91 -1.14 1.83
N PHE A 130 8.84 -1.08 3.16
CA PHE A 130 8.57 0.16 3.88
C PHE A 130 9.69 1.19 3.71
N ALA A 131 10.96 0.74 3.74
CA ALA A 131 12.11 1.60 3.49
C ALA A 131 12.04 2.21 2.08
N GLU A 132 11.74 1.40 1.07
CA GLU A 132 11.72 1.80 -0.33
C GLU A 132 10.57 2.75 -0.67
N VAL A 133 9.37 2.52 -0.16
CA VAL A 133 8.21 3.38 -0.52
C VAL A 133 8.11 4.66 0.32
N LEU A 134 8.74 4.71 1.49
CA LEU A 134 8.73 5.92 2.34
C LEU A 134 9.95 6.10 3.24
N GLY A 135 10.41 5.05 3.93
CA GLY A 135 11.38 5.18 5.02
C GLY A 135 12.69 5.87 4.64
N ASN A 136 13.22 5.58 3.45
CA ASN A 136 14.45 6.17 2.93
C ASN A 136 14.28 7.67 2.56
N ASP A 137 13.05 8.10 2.29
CA ASP A 137 12.75 9.43 1.75
C ASP A 137 12.06 10.36 2.75
N ILE A 138 11.72 9.91 3.97
CA ILE A 138 10.87 10.69 4.89
C ILE A 138 11.48 12.05 5.26
N ASP A 139 12.80 12.14 5.40
CA ASP A 139 13.47 13.42 5.64
C ASP A 139 13.29 14.39 4.46
N ARG A 140 13.36 13.86 3.23
CA ARG A 140 13.10 14.63 2.00
C ARG A 140 11.65 15.11 1.94
N VAL A 141 10.69 14.27 2.30
CA VAL A 141 9.26 14.65 2.37
C VAL A 141 9.07 15.83 3.33
N VAL A 142 9.68 15.76 4.53
CA VAL A 142 9.55 16.82 5.54
C VAL A 142 10.25 18.12 5.14
N ALA A 143 11.37 18.02 4.42
CA ALA A 143 12.12 19.17 3.94
C ALA A 143 11.46 19.86 2.74
N GLU A 144 11.09 19.11 1.70
CA GLU A 144 10.57 19.66 0.45
C GLU A 144 9.09 20.01 0.51
N ARG A 145 8.28 19.18 1.21
CA ARG A 145 6.83 19.38 1.38
C ARG A 145 6.06 19.54 0.07
N SER A 146 6.54 18.92 -1.01
CA SER A 146 5.81 18.91 -2.27
C SER A 146 4.54 18.07 -2.14
N GLU A 147 3.46 18.47 -2.80
CA GLU A 147 2.18 17.76 -2.69
C GLU A 147 2.29 16.29 -3.16
N VAL A 148 3.13 16.05 -4.17
CA VAL A 148 3.39 14.69 -4.69
C VAL A 148 4.00 13.79 -3.62
N LEU A 149 5.02 14.27 -2.91
CA LEU A 149 5.66 13.52 -1.82
C LEU A 149 4.75 13.39 -0.59
N LEU A 150 3.97 14.44 -0.28
CA LEU A 150 2.99 14.40 0.80
C LEU A 150 1.89 13.37 0.55
N ARG A 151 1.39 13.29 -0.69
CA ARG A 151 0.39 12.31 -1.11
C ARG A 151 0.92 10.88 -0.89
N ARG A 152 2.13 10.59 -1.38
CA ARG A 152 2.80 9.29 -1.16
C ARG A 152 2.93 8.99 0.34
N ALA A 153 3.46 9.93 1.12
CA ALA A 153 3.67 9.73 2.54
C ALA A 153 2.37 9.46 3.31
N ARG A 154 1.29 10.20 3.03
CA ARG A 154 -0.02 9.96 3.66
C ARG A 154 -0.51 8.53 3.40
N ARG A 155 -0.51 8.12 2.14
CA ARG A 155 -0.97 6.79 1.70
C ARG A 155 -0.17 5.65 2.35
N VAL A 156 1.15 5.76 2.36
CA VAL A 156 2.01 4.73 2.98
C VAL A 156 1.81 4.68 4.50
N LEU A 157 1.72 5.84 5.17
CA LEU A 157 1.47 5.88 6.62
C LEU A 157 0.12 5.24 6.95
N GLU A 158 -0.92 5.55 6.19
CA GLU A 158 -2.27 5.03 6.42
C GLU A 158 -2.34 3.49 6.31
N CYS A 159 -1.56 2.87 5.41
CA CYS A 159 -1.50 1.42 5.26
C CYS A 159 -0.35 0.73 6.00
N SER A 160 0.52 1.44 6.72
CA SER A 160 1.69 0.84 7.42
C SER A 160 1.36 0.15 8.75
N GLY A 161 0.11 -0.27 8.95
CA GLY A 161 -0.35 -1.00 10.13
C GLY A 161 0.53 -2.20 10.49
N PRO A 162 0.72 -3.18 9.59
CA PRO A 162 1.48 -4.41 9.86
C PRO A 162 2.97 -4.21 10.03
N VAL A 163 3.51 -3.08 9.56
CA VAL A 163 4.95 -2.82 9.65
C VAL A 163 5.36 -2.86 11.12
N ARG A 164 6.40 -3.62 11.45
CA ARG A 164 6.87 -3.75 12.84
C ARG A 164 7.28 -2.40 13.42
N TRP A 165 7.00 -2.17 14.70
CA TRP A 165 7.33 -0.92 15.39
C TRP A 165 8.77 -0.44 15.16
N THR A 166 9.75 -1.34 15.31
CA THR A 166 11.17 -1.03 15.17
C THR A 166 11.56 -0.49 13.79
N LEU A 167 10.78 -0.81 12.76
CA LEU A 167 10.99 -0.34 11.39
C LEU A 167 10.30 1.00 11.14
N LYS A 168 9.08 1.19 11.67
CA LYS A 168 8.28 2.40 11.43
C LYS A 168 8.53 3.56 12.39
N GLU A 169 9.01 3.30 13.62
CA GLU A 169 9.24 4.35 14.63
C GLU A 169 10.14 5.50 14.12
N PRO A 170 11.30 5.26 13.48
CA PRO A 170 12.15 6.35 13.00
C PRO A 170 11.41 7.25 11.99
N THR A 171 10.70 6.63 11.04
CA THR A 171 9.87 7.33 10.05
C THR A 171 8.76 8.13 10.71
N TYR A 172 8.05 7.56 11.70
CA TYR A 172 6.98 8.26 12.42
C TYR A 172 7.52 9.45 13.23
N ARG A 173 8.69 9.31 13.86
CA ARG A 173 9.36 10.39 14.60
C ARG A 173 9.81 11.53 13.69
N THR A 174 10.14 11.25 12.43
CA THR A 174 10.41 12.29 11.44
C THR A 174 9.11 12.91 10.93
N ALA A 175 8.13 12.09 10.55
CA ALA A 175 6.84 12.53 10.00
C ALA A 175 6.06 13.46 10.96
N VAL A 176 6.12 13.21 12.28
CA VAL A 176 5.43 14.05 13.28
C VAL A 176 5.90 15.51 13.30
N ARG A 177 7.06 15.82 12.71
CA ARG A 177 7.55 17.20 12.57
C ARG A 177 6.76 18.02 11.55
N LEU A 178 5.90 17.38 10.76
CA LEU A 178 5.10 18.02 9.71
C LEU A 178 3.60 17.85 9.97
N PRO A 179 2.88 18.92 10.39
CA PRO A 179 1.45 18.85 10.70
C PRO A 179 0.57 18.27 9.60
N ALA A 180 0.93 18.49 8.33
CA ALA A 180 0.21 17.96 7.17
C ALA A 180 0.17 16.41 7.08
N LEU A 181 0.96 15.71 7.90
CA LEU A 181 0.99 14.24 8.01
C LEU A 181 0.32 13.71 9.28
N HIS A 182 -0.09 14.58 10.21
CA HIS A 182 -0.65 14.16 11.51
C HIS A 182 -1.91 13.30 11.39
N PRO A 183 -2.89 13.61 10.51
CA PRO A 183 -4.04 12.73 10.31
C PRO A 183 -3.64 11.32 9.83
N ALA A 184 -2.72 11.24 8.87
CA ALA A 184 -2.22 9.97 8.36
C ALA A 184 -1.47 9.17 9.42
N LEU A 185 -0.63 9.83 10.24
CA LEU A 185 0.03 9.19 11.38
C LEU A 185 -0.97 8.65 12.40
N PHE A 186 -2.05 9.40 12.68
CA PHE A 186 -3.10 8.91 13.57
C PHE A 186 -3.76 7.64 13.04
N GLN A 187 -4.10 7.61 11.74
CA GLN A 187 -4.63 6.39 11.13
C GLN A 187 -3.60 5.26 11.15
N ALA A 188 -2.33 5.56 10.94
CA ALA A 188 -1.24 4.60 11.01
C ALA A 188 -1.17 3.92 12.39
N PHE A 189 -1.30 4.68 13.49
CA PHE A 189 -1.36 4.11 14.84
C PHE A 189 -2.61 3.25 15.05
N ARG A 190 -3.77 3.69 14.56
CA ARG A 190 -5.02 2.91 14.67
C ARG A 190 -4.94 1.61 13.90
N ALA A 191 -4.51 1.67 12.63
CA ALA A 191 -4.30 0.49 11.80
C ALA A 191 -3.35 -0.49 12.49
N SER A 192 -2.21 0.00 13.00
CA SER A 192 -1.24 -0.80 13.75
C SER A 192 -1.87 -1.51 14.95
N PHE A 193 -2.68 -0.81 15.75
CA PHE A 193 -3.35 -1.41 16.91
C PHE A 193 -4.36 -2.50 16.51
N HIS A 194 -5.00 -2.38 15.34
CA HIS A 194 -5.98 -3.34 14.84
C HIS A 194 -5.40 -4.39 13.88
N ASP A 195 -4.08 -4.43 13.74
CA ASP A 195 -3.38 -5.34 12.85
C ASP A 195 -2.70 -6.47 13.63
N VAL A 196 -2.69 -7.69 13.06
CA VAL A 196 -2.10 -8.87 13.70
C VAL A 196 -0.59 -8.70 13.91
N TYR A 197 0.08 -8.06 12.95
CA TYR A 197 1.53 -7.85 12.95
C TYR A 197 1.92 -6.45 13.43
N GLY A 198 0.96 -5.55 13.61
CA GLY A 198 1.16 -4.14 13.89
C GLY A 198 1.53 -3.75 15.32
N ASP A 199 2.12 -4.67 16.11
CA ASP A 199 2.53 -4.42 17.51
C ASP A 199 3.13 -3.01 17.68
N LEU A 200 2.51 -2.21 18.55
CA LEU A 200 3.01 -0.91 18.98
C LEU A 200 3.85 -1.07 20.25
N GLU A 201 4.82 -0.16 20.46
CA GLU A 201 5.43 0.04 21.77
C GLU A 201 4.67 1.14 22.52
N PRO A 202 3.82 0.79 23.51
CA PRO A 202 2.72 1.66 23.94
C PRO A 202 3.17 3.03 24.46
N ALA A 203 4.21 3.07 25.29
CA ALA A 203 4.73 4.32 25.84
C ALA A 203 5.35 5.23 24.75
N ALA A 204 6.08 4.65 23.80
CA ALA A 204 6.68 5.39 22.70
C ALA A 204 5.63 5.87 21.70
N ALA A 205 4.65 5.01 21.38
CA ALA A 205 3.51 5.35 20.53
C ALA A 205 2.66 6.47 21.15
N LEU A 206 2.33 6.39 22.44
CA LEU A 206 1.61 7.44 23.15
C LEU A 206 2.37 8.78 23.13
N GLY A 207 3.68 8.74 23.38
CA GLY A 207 4.52 9.95 23.33
C GLY A 207 4.65 10.58 21.92
N LEU A 208 4.42 9.83 20.85
CA LEU A 208 4.28 10.38 19.50
C LEU A 208 2.86 10.87 19.22
N LEU A 209 1.85 10.12 19.67
CA LEU A 209 0.44 10.48 19.53
C LEU A 209 0.12 11.83 20.19
N ASP A 210 0.74 12.13 21.33
CA ASP A 210 0.56 13.40 22.05
C ASP A 210 1.20 14.61 21.37
N LYS A 211 2.00 14.39 20.32
CA LYS A 211 2.58 15.46 19.50
C LYS A 211 1.77 15.76 18.25
N LEU A 212 0.72 14.98 17.97
CA LEU A 212 -0.13 15.20 16.81
C LEU A 212 -1.09 16.37 17.08
N ASP A 213 -1.10 17.33 16.16
CA ASP A 213 -2.09 18.39 16.06
C ASP A 213 -3.30 17.83 15.30
N LEU A 214 -4.28 17.34 16.05
CA LEU A 214 -5.50 16.74 15.54
C LEU A 214 -6.71 17.60 15.92
N PRO A 215 -7.74 17.69 15.05
CA PRO A 215 -8.98 18.39 15.39
C PRO A 215 -9.60 17.89 16.69
N ALA A 216 -10.18 18.81 17.46
CA ALA A 216 -10.95 18.46 18.64
C ALA A 216 -12.09 17.48 18.27
N GLY A 217 -12.28 16.44 19.09
CA GLY A 217 -13.29 15.41 18.82
C GLY A 217 -12.91 14.41 17.71
N THR A 218 -11.63 14.34 17.32
CA THR A 218 -11.14 13.26 16.44
C THR A 218 -11.59 11.90 16.98
N GLN A 219 -12.41 11.21 16.19
CA GLN A 219 -13.01 9.93 16.56
C GLN A 219 -11.92 8.91 16.92
N HIS A 220 -12.14 8.14 17.99
CA HIS A 220 -11.25 7.09 18.47
C HIS A 220 -9.90 7.53 19.06
N LEU A 221 -9.63 8.84 19.15
CA LEU A 221 -8.39 9.34 19.75
C LEU A 221 -8.31 9.05 21.25
N ALA A 222 -9.42 9.19 21.98
CA ALA A 222 -9.46 8.95 23.42
C ALA A 222 -9.25 7.46 23.72
N GLU A 223 -9.90 6.60 22.95
CA GLU A 223 -9.83 5.14 23.08
C GLU A 223 -8.42 4.63 22.76
N LEU A 224 -7.80 5.12 21.68
CA LEU A 224 -6.42 4.77 21.35
C LEU A 224 -5.44 5.21 22.44
N ARG A 225 -5.60 6.44 22.98
CA ARG A 225 -4.79 6.90 24.12
C ARG A 225 -4.99 6.01 25.34
N HIS A 226 -6.22 5.61 25.62
CA HIS A 226 -6.56 4.76 26.76
C HIS A 226 -5.87 3.40 26.67
N VAL A 227 -5.99 2.70 25.54
CA VAL A 227 -5.36 1.37 25.39
C VAL A 227 -3.84 1.43 25.43
N LEU A 228 -3.23 2.47 24.85
CA LEU A 228 -1.77 2.66 24.90
C LEU A 228 -1.29 3.02 26.30
N ALA A 229 -2.03 3.86 27.04
CA ALA A 229 -1.71 4.20 28.44
C ALA A 229 -1.80 2.97 29.36
N ALA A 230 -2.71 2.03 29.07
CA ALA A 230 -2.81 0.74 29.75
C ALA A 230 -1.74 -0.29 29.32
N GLY A 231 -0.89 0.04 28.34
CA GLY A 231 0.22 -0.82 27.92
C GLY A 231 -0.17 -1.89 26.88
N HIS A 232 -1.31 -1.78 26.22
CA HIS A 232 -1.73 -2.73 25.19
C HIS A 232 -1.02 -2.44 23.86
N LYS A 233 -0.37 -3.48 23.28
CA LYS A 233 0.40 -3.37 22.04
C LYS A 233 -0.46 -3.40 20.78
N ASN A 234 -1.47 -4.26 20.76
CA ASN A 234 -2.48 -4.36 19.72
C ASN A 234 -3.73 -5.08 20.26
N HIS A 235 -4.81 -5.07 19.48
CA HIS A 235 -6.08 -5.71 19.80
C HIS A 235 -5.95 -7.23 19.95
N TYR A 236 -5.17 -7.90 19.11
CA TYR A 236 -5.05 -9.36 19.12
C TYR A 236 -4.38 -9.92 20.39
N ARG A 237 -3.45 -9.17 20.99
CA ARG A 237 -2.85 -9.52 22.29
C ARG A 237 -3.72 -9.14 23.48
N SER A 238 -4.77 -8.34 23.28
CA SER A 238 -5.67 -7.90 24.34
C SER A 238 -7.11 -7.73 23.82
N PRO A 239 -7.82 -8.83 23.49
CA PRO A 239 -9.06 -8.80 22.69
C PRO A 239 -10.27 -8.05 23.27
N GLY A 240 -10.22 -7.56 24.52
CA GLY A 240 -11.28 -6.73 25.12
C GLY A 240 -10.89 -5.26 25.35
N ALA A 241 -9.60 -4.93 25.23
CA ALA A 241 -9.08 -3.63 25.66
C ALA A 241 -9.69 -2.45 24.90
N TRP A 242 -9.98 -2.64 23.60
CA TRP A 242 -10.62 -1.62 22.79
C TRP A 242 -12.07 -1.37 23.23
N ASP A 243 -12.85 -2.42 23.45
CA ASP A 243 -14.26 -2.30 23.87
C ASP A 243 -14.37 -1.68 25.27
N ASP A 244 -13.45 -2.03 26.18
CA ASP A 244 -13.31 -1.40 27.50
C ASP A 244 -13.00 0.10 27.38
N ALA A 245 -12.11 0.47 26.45
CA ALA A 245 -11.77 1.87 26.18
C ALA A 245 -12.97 2.65 25.62
N VAL A 246 -13.70 2.08 24.66
CA VAL A 246 -14.92 2.68 24.11
C VAL A 246 -15.95 2.95 25.21
N ARG A 247 -16.18 1.98 26.11
CA ARG A 247 -17.09 2.16 27.26
C ARG A 247 -16.61 3.21 28.25
N SER A 248 -15.31 3.35 28.43
CA SER A 248 -14.70 4.28 29.40
C SER A 248 -14.59 5.71 28.89
N CYS A 249 -14.56 5.89 27.56
CA CYS A 249 -14.40 7.20 26.91
C CYS A 249 -15.70 7.78 26.34
N SER A 250 -16.80 7.02 26.38
CA SER A 250 -18.17 7.48 26.06
C SER A 250 -18.77 8.29 27.20
#